data_AF-A0AA96TRR3-F1
#
_entry.id   AF-A0AA96TRR3-F1
#
_cell.length_a   1.000
_cell.length_b   1.000
_cell.length_c   1.000
_cell.angle_alpha   90.00
_cell.angle_beta   90.00
_cell.angle_gamma   90.00
#
_symmetry.space_group_name_H-M   'P 1'
#
loop_
_entity.id
_entity.type
_entity.pdbx_description
1 polymer ?
#
loop_
_entity_poly.entity_id
_entity_poly.type
_entity_poly.pdbx_seq_one_letter_code
_entity_poly.pdbx_strand_id
1 'polypeptide(L)'
;MAKLSEEEKARRALKRRRKAALEAEEDAVRRDNKQREWDVNGTRLTWDEYVAGASCRGCGLAISDGRGSWPVLLKMDAGQRREYDADDEDFRRRHVDCRSHQWSVQGSRTQHCGFCCPSPPLSRERIEEIAAFLAAFKTGTRPDDLDTWRLTLTCDHIVEKTQHHSNDHWSIAVVGCPECEQTRGVVVSEKLPPDTARREAEKRRVTDELAKARIEYERLQKKADAARRRALSLEDQLTGLN
;
A
#
# COMPACT_ATOMS: atom_id res chain seq x y z
N MET A 1 22.07 31.24 -16.71
CA MET A 1 21.49 29.99 -17.26
C MET A 1 20.11 30.30 -17.82
N ALA A 2 19.85 30.02 -19.10
CA ALA A 2 18.56 30.29 -19.72
C ALA A 2 17.46 29.44 -19.05
N LYS A 3 16.31 30.06 -18.69
CA LYS A 3 15.16 29.35 -18.15
C LYS A 3 14.53 28.53 -19.29
N LEU A 4 14.39 27.24 -19.09
CA LEU A 4 13.67 26.35 -20.01
C LEU A 4 12.23 26.82 -20.20
N SER A 5 11.72 26.70 -21.41
CA SER A 5 10.30 26.90 -21.70
C SER A 5 9.44 25.85 -21.00
N GLU A 6 8.15 26.14 -20.81
CA GLU A 6 7.21 25.18 -20.22
C GLU A 6 7.07 23.91 -21.07
N GLU A 7 7.12 24.03 -22.40
CA GLU A 7 7.12 22.89 -23.31
C GLU A 7 8.34 21.98 -23.12
N GLU A 8 9.53 22.57 -22.96
CA GLU A 8 10.75 21.80 -22.71
C GLU A 8 10.72 21.10 -21.34
N LYS A 9 10.15 21.76 -20.31
CA LYS A 9 9.94 21.15 -18.99
C LYS A 9 8.98 19.98 -19.08
N ALA A 10 7.85 20.14 -19.78
CA ALA A 10 6.86 19.09 -19.98
C ALA A 10 7.47 17.89 -20.72
N ARG A 11 8.22 18.13 -21.80
CA ARG A 11 8.92 17.07 -22.56
C ARG A 11 9.93 16.32 -21.70
N ARG A 12 10.72 17.03 -20.87
CA ARG A 12 11.66 16.40 -19.93
C ARG A 12 10.94 15.58 -18.87
N ALA A 13 9.82 16.07 -18.34
CA ALA A 13 9.01 15.35 -17.38
C ALA A 13 8.42 14.06 -17.98
N LEU A 14 7.87 14.13 -19.19
CA LEU A 14 7.36 12.96 -19.91
C LEU A 14 8.45 11.92 -20.17
N LYS A 15 9.65 12.36 -20.61
CA LYS A 15 10.79 11.46 -20.81
C LYS A 15 11.19 10.74 -19.51
N ARG A 16 11.21 11.44 -18.37
CA ARG A 16 11.47 10.82 -17.06
C ARG A 16 10.39 9.81 -16.67
N ARG A 17 9.12 10.15 -16.86
CA ARG A 17 8.00 9.24 -16.59
C ARG A 17 8.08 7.98 -17.45
N ARG A 18 8.33 8.14 -18.75
CA ARG A 18 8.48 6.99 -19.68
C ARG A 18 9.67 6.11 -19.29
N LYS A 19 10.79 6.71 -18.89
CA LYS A 19 11.94 5.95 -18.39
C LYS A 19 11.58 5.14 -17.14
N ALA A 20 10.97 5.76 -16.14
CA ALA A 20 10.55 5.09 -14.92
C ALA A 20 9.50 3.98 -15.18
N ALA A 21 8.59 4.21 -16.13
CA ALA A 21 7.59 3.22 -16.53
C ALA A 21 8.24 2.00 -17.19
N LEU A 22 9.25 2.19 -18.04
CA LEU A 22 10.02 1.09 -18.64
C LEU A 22 10.81 0.32 -17.56
N GLU A 23 11.47 1.02 -16.64
CA GLU A 23 12.18 0.37 -15.52
C GLU A 23 11.22 -0.46 -14.64
N ALA A 24 10.02 0.06 -14.36
CA ALA A 24 9.00 -0.66 -13.61
C ALA A 24 8.44 -1.88 -14.37
N GLU A 25 8.27 -1.77 -15.69
CA GLU A 25 7.87 -2.87 -16.56
C GLU A 25 8.90 -4.00 -16.56
N GLU A 26 10.18 -3.66 -16.74
CA GLU A 26 11.29 -4.62 -16.69
C GLU A 26 11.33 -5.34 -15.33
N ASP A 27 11.18 -4.61 -14.23
CA ASP A 27 11.13 -5.19 -12.89
C ASP A 27 9.92 -6.10 -12.68
N ALA A 28 8.75 -5.75 -13.21
CA ALA A 28 7.55 -6.56 -13.12
C ALA A 28 7.71 -7.87 -13.90
N VAL A 29 8.21 -7.81 -15.14
CA VAL A 29 8.52 -8.99 -15.96
C VAL A 29 9.56 -9.87 -15.29
N ARG A 30 10.62 -9.27 -14.72
CA ARG A 30 11.67 -9.99 -13.97
C ARG A 30 11.08 -10.76 -12.78
N ARG A 31 10.18 -10.15 -12.02
CA ARG A 31 9.51 -10.81 -10.87
C ARG A 31 8.57 -11.93 -11.31
N ASP A 32 7.80 -11.71 -12.37
CA ASP A 32 6.88 -12.72 -12.91
C ASP A 32 7.63 -13.95 -13.45
N ASN A 33 8.72 -13.73 -14.18
CA ASN A 33 9.61 -14.82 -14.61
C ASN A 33 10.21 -15.57 -13.42
N LYS A 34 10.62 -14.86 -12.36
CA LYS A 34 11.15 -15.50 -11.15
C LYS A 34 10.10 -16.31 -10.42
N GLN A 35 8.86 -15.83 -10.38
CA GLN A 35 7.74 -16.55 -9.80
C GLN A 35 7.48 -17.87 -10.55
N ARG A 36 7.46 -17.82 -11.89
CA ARG A 36 7.35 -19.04 -12.73
C ARG A 36 8.52 -20.00 -12.50
N GLU A 37 9.74 -19.48 -12.39
CA GLU A 37 10.93 -20.29 -12.11
C GLU A 37 10.76 -21.05 -10.78
N TRP A 38 10.25 -20.38 -9.72
CA TRP A 38 9.97 -21.04 -8.46
C TRP A 38 8.94 -22.17 -8.58
N ASP A 39 7.90 -21.96 -9.38
CA ASP A 39 6.83 -22.95 -9.55
C ASP A 39 7.34 -24.16 -10.36
N VAL A 40 8.13 -23.94 -11.42
CA VAL A 40 8.74 -25.02 -12.23
C VAL A 40 9.78 -25.80 -11.44
N ASN A 41 10.62 -25.12 -10.66
CA ASN A 41 11.71 -25.76 -9.90
C ASN A 41 11.25 -26.30 -8.54
N GLY A 42 9.98 -26.16 -8.17
CA GLY A 42 9.48 -26.58 -6.86
C GLY A 42 10.19 -25.85 -5.70
N THR A 43 10.57 -24.59 -5.88
CA THR A 43 11.32 -23.82 -4.87
C THR A 43 10.47 -23.52 -3.63
N ARG A 44 9.13 -23.49 -3.79
CA ARG A 44 8.19 -23.33 -2.67
C ARG A 44 8.16 -24.60 -1.82
N LEU A 45 8.34 -24.43 -0.52
CA LEU A 45 8.12 -25.52 0.43
C LEU A 45 6.63 -25.75 0.65
N THR A 46 6.25 -26.98 0.96
CA THR A 46 4.95 -27.29 1.55
C THR A 46 4.93 -26.94 3.05
N TRP A 47 3.75 -26.84 3.64
CA TRP A 47 3.62 -26.59 5.08
C TRP A 47 4.34 -27.67 5.90
N ASP A 48 4.21 -28.94 5.53
CA ASP A 48 4.83 -30.06 6.23
C ASP A 48 6.36 -30.02 6.14
N GLU A 49 6.91 -29.67 4.97
CA GLU A 49 8.35 -29.48 4.79
C GLU A 49 8.88 -28.32 5.64
N TYR A 50 8.13 -27.21 5.69
CA TYR A 50 8.47 -26.07 6.52
C TYR A 50 8.48 -26.44 8.02
N VAL A 51 7.46 -27.15 8.51
CA VAL A 51 7.37 -27.62 9.90
C VAL A 51 8.47 -28.63 10.23
N ALA A 52 8.84 -29.49 9.27
CA ALA A 52 9.96 -30.41 9.40
C ALA A 52 11.33 -29.71 9.44
N GLY A 53 11.39 -28.39 9.28
CA GLY A 53 12.62 -27.61 9.33
C GLY A 53 13.45 -27.69 8.04
N ALA A 54 12.82 -27.99 6.90
CA ALA A 54 13.52 -27.99 5.62
C ALA A 54 14.15 -26.61 5.35
N SER A 55 15.35 -26.61 4.77
CA SER A 55 16.02 -25.38 4.38
C SER A 55 15.32 -24.73 3.19
N CYS A 56 15.51 -23.42 3.05
CA CYS A 56 15.00 -22.67 1.91
C CYS A 56 15.66 -23.19 0.63
N ARG A 57 14.85 -23.65 -0.34
CA ARG A 57 15.36 -24.12 -1.64
C ARG A 57 15.95 -23.00 -2.50
N GLY A 58 15.64 -21.73 -2.20
CA GLY A 58 16.15 -20.56 -2.92
C GLY A 58 17.59 -20.20 -2.57
N CYS A 59 17.98 -20.30 -1.29
CA CYS A 59 19.32 -19.91 -0.82
C CYS A 59 20.07 -21.00 -0.05
N GLY A 60 19.43 -22.13 0.27
CA GLY A 60 19.99 -23.22 1.05
C GLY A 60 20.02 -22.96 2.57
N LEU A 61 19.71 -21.76 3.04
CA LEU A 61 19.73 -21.41 4.47
C LEU A 61 18.49 -21.94 5.19
N ALA A 62 18.62 -22.23 6.48
CA ALA A 62 17.49 -22.61 7.33
C ALA A 62 16.45 -21.48 7.39
N ILE A 63 15.16 -21.80 7.26
CA ILE A 63 14.11 -20.78 7.40
C ILE A 63 13.98 -20.36 8.86
N SER A 64 14.05 -21.32 9.77
CA SER A 64 14.19 -21.08 11.21
C SER A 64 15.50 -21.67 11.69
N ASP A 65 16.39 -20.82 12.19
CA ASP A 65 17.70 -21.21 12.73
C ASP A 65 17.67 -21.51 14.25
N GLY A 66 16.53 -21.31 14.91
CA GLY A 66 16.38 -21.51 16.35
C GLY A 66 17.20 -20.56 17.22
N ARG A 67 17.80 -19.50 16.64
CA ARG A 67 18.67 -18.54 17.36
C ARG A 67 17.89 -17.40 18.04
N GLY A 68 16.57 -17.43 17.96
CA GLY A 68 15.69 -16.36 18.40
C GLY A 68 15.71 -15.18 17.44
N SER A 69 14.82 -14.21 17.65
CA SER A 69 14.85 -12.96 16.88
C SER A 69 16.01 -12.07 17.32
N TRP A 70 16.49 -11.24 16.40
CA TRP A 70 17.34 -10.10 16.76
C TRP A 70 16.61 -9.20 17.78
N PRO A 71 17.29 -8.74 18.85
CA PRO A 71 16.78 -7.64 19.67
C PRO A 71 16.56 -6.40 18.81
N VAL A 72 15.70 -5.48 19.26
CA VAL A 72 15.57 -4.18 18.59
C VAL A 72 16.94 -3.48 18.56
N LEU A 73 17.27 -2.77 17.47
CA LEU A 73 18.63 -2.24 17.22
C LEU A 73 19.20 -1.44 18.40
N LEU A 74 18.36 -0.69 19.12
CA LEU A 74 18.75 0.11 20.30
C LEU A 74 19.10 -0.72 21.55
N LYS A 75 18.68 -1.99 21.59
CA LYS A 75 18.91 -2.93 22.71
C LYS A 75 19.95 -4.00 22.37
N MET A 76 20.58 -3.92 21.18
CA MET A 76 21.67 -4.83 20.83
C MET A 76 22.91 -4.48 21.62
N ASP A 77 23.56 -5.49 22.19
CA ASP A 77 24.92 -5.32 22.71
C ASP A 77 25.93 -5.22 21.56
N ALA A 78 27.18 -4.86 21.89
CA ALA A 78 28.23 -4.68 20.90
C ALA A 78 28.57 -5.97 20.12
N GLY A 79 28.39 -7.15 20.73
CA GLY A 79 28.61 -8.44 20.06
C GLY A 79 27.50 -8.74 19.06
N GLN A 80 26.25 -8.63 19.51
CA GLN A 80 25.05 -8.79 18.67
C GLN A 80 25.05 -7.83 17.50
N ARG A 81 25.47 -6.58 17.73
CA ARG A 81 25.56 -5.57 16.68
C ARG A 81 26.57 -5.96 15.60
N ARG A 82 27.76 -6.45 16.00
CA ARG A 82 28.79 -6.92 15.06
C ARG A 82 28.32 -8.11 14.25
N GLU A 83 27.64 -9.08 14.87
CA GLU A 83 27.05 -10.21 14.14
C GLU A 83 25.99 -9.75 13.15
N TYR A 84 25.07 -8.88 13.58
CA TYR A 84 24.02 -8.34 12.72
C TYR A 84 24.60 -7.59 11.51
N ASP A 85 25.59 -6.72 11.72
CA ASP A 85 26.21 -5.94 10.66
C ASP A 85 26.98 -6.86 9.68
N ALA A 86 27.63 -7.92 10.17
CA ALA A 86 28.29 -8.92 9.32
C ALA A 86 27.28 -9.74 8.48
N ASP A 87 26.17 -10.17 9.08
CA ASP A 87 25.11 -10.90 8.38
C ASP A 87 24.42 -10.02 7.32
N ASP A 88 24.15 -8.74 7.63
CA ASP A 88 23.58 -7.77 6.69
C ASP A 88 24.56 -7.43 5.54
N GLU A 89 25.86 -7.31 5.82
CA GLU A 89 26.88 -7.12 4.78
C GLU A 89 26.98 -8.34 3.86
N ASP A 90 27.01 -9.55 4.41
CA ASP A 90 26.99 -10.80 3.64
C ASP A 90 25.73 -10.91 2.77
N PHE A 91 24.57 -10.60 3.33
CA PHE A 91 23.31 -10.58 2.61
C PHE A 91 23.35 -9.59 1.44
N ARG A 92 23.77 -8.34 1.67
CA ARG A 92 23.88 -7.32 0.62
C ARG A 92 24.87 -7.70 -0.47
N ARG A 93 25.99 -8.33 -0.10
CA ARG A 93 27.00 -8.81 -1.05
C ARG A 93 26.43 -9.90 -1.96
N ARG A 94 25.66 -10.85 -1.42
CA ARG A 94 25.03 -11.93 -2.19
C ARG A 94 23.82 -11.47 -3.02
N HIS A 95 23.15 -10.40 -2.62
CA HIS A 95 21.87 -9.97 -3.20
C HIS A 95 21.90 -8.59 -3.87
N VAL A 96 23.09 -8.11 -4.29
CA VAL A 96 23.28 -6.79 -4.92
C VAL A 96 22.34 -6.55 -6.11
N ASP A 97 22.12 -7.57 -6.94
CA ASP A 97 21.29 -7.47 -8.15
C ASP A 97 19.82 -7.86 -7.94
N CYS A 98 19.46 -8.35 -6.75
CA CYS A 98 18.12 -8.84 -6.49
C CYS A 98 17.08 -7.72 -6.42
N ARG A 99 17.47 -6.52 -5.94
CA ARG A 99 16.62 -5.32 -5.82
C ARG A 99 15.23 -5.62 -5.22
N SER A 100 15.21 -6.41 -4.16
CA SER A 100 13.99 -6.84 -3.49
C SER A 100 14.12 -6.65 -1.98
N HIS A 101 12.98 -6.73 -1.30
CA HIS A 101 12.93 -6.73 0.15
C HIS A 101 13.61 -7.98 0.73
N GLN A 102 14.00 -7.86 2.00
CA GLN A 102 14.43 -8.95 2.86
C GLN A 102 13.26 -9.41 3.73
N TRP A 103 13.25 -10.69 4.09
CA TRP A 103 12.30 -11.24 5.05
C TRP A 103 12.98 -12.26 5.98
N SER A 104 12.41 -12.44 7.17
CA SER A 104 12.78 -13.47 8.13
C SER A 104 11.52 -13.96 8.86
N VAL A 105 11.61 -15.08 9.57
CA VAL A 105 10.52 -15.55 10.44
C VAL A 105 10.78 -15.16 11.88
N GLN A 106 9.70 -15.02 12.64
CA GLN A 106 9.80 -14.79 14.09
C GLN A 106 10.61 -15.91 14.74
N GLY A 107 11.52 -15.55 15.64
CA GLY A 107 12.39 -16.51 16.31
C GLY A 107 13.62 -16.92 15.50
N SER A 108 13.85 -16.29 14.33
CA SER A 108 15.04 -16.53 13.53
C SER A 108 15.86 -15.28 13.23
N ARG A 109 17.18 -15.46 13.11
CA ARG A 109 18.11 -14.40 12.67
C ARG A 109 18.44 -14.49 11.18
N THR A 110 18.17 -15.63 10.54
CA THR A 110 18.42 -15.82 9.10
C THR A 110 17.60 -14.87 8.25
N GLN A 111 18.29 -14.16 7.35
CA GLN A 111 17.67 -13.27 6.36
C GLN A 111 17.54 -13.97 5.01
N HIS A 112 16.36 -13.83 4.41
CA HIS A 112 16.02 -14.36 3.09
C HIS A 112 15.69 -13.22 2.13
N CYS A 113 16.08 -13.37 0.87
CA CYS A 113 15.79 -12.38 -0.16
C CYS A 113 14.42 -12.66 -0.78
N GLY A 114 13.53 -11.68 -0.80
CA GLY A 114 12.20 -11.82 -1.40
C GLY A 114 12.18 -12.05 -2.92
N PHE A 115 13.33 -11.96 -3.59
CA PHE A 115 13.47 -12.32 -5.01
C PHE A 115 14.03 -13.73 -5.22
N CYS A 116 14.90 -14.23 -4.33
CA CYS A 116 15.47 -15.57 -4.45
C CYS A 116 14.63 -16.62 -3.71
N CYS A 117 14.09 -16.23 -2.57
CA CYS A 117 13.50 -17.10 -1.58
C CYS A 117 11.99 -16.82 -1.47
N PRO A 118 11.11 -17.75 -1.88
CA PRO A 118 9.69 -17.60 -1.64
C PRO A 118 9.43 -17.58 -0.14
N SER A 119 8.49 -16.74 0.29
CA SER A 119 8.04 -16.69 1.68
C SER A 119 7.54 -18.06 2.15
N PRO A 120 7.65 -18.38 3.45
CA PRO A 120 7.22 -19.67 3.97
C PRO A 120 5.72 -19.88 3.70
N PRO A 121 5.31 -21.13 3.44
CA PRO A 121 3.91 -21.46 3.23
C PRO A 121 3.11 -21.20 4.51
N LEU A 122 1.82 -20.89 4.35
CA LEU A 122 0.87 -20.81 5.46
C LEU A 122 0.24 -22.18 5.71
N SER A 123 -0.15 -22.43 6.97
CA SER A 123 -0.96 -23.61 7.29
C SER A 123 -2.33 -23.52 6.63
N ARG A 124 -2.94 -24.67 6.35
CA ARG A 124 -4.28 -24.72 5.77
C ARG A 124 -5.31 -23.99 6.62
N GLU A 125 -5.27 -24.21 7.94
CA GLU A 125 -6.12 -23.53 8.91
C GLU A 125 -5.96 -22.00 8.82
N ARG A 126 -4.72 -21.50 8.72
CA ARG A 126 -4.46 -20.07 8.59
C ARG A 126 -4.97 -19.51 7.27
N ILE A 127 -4.86 -20.27 6.17
CA ILE A 127 -5.42 -19.88 4.87
C ILE A 127 -6.94 -19.76 4.97
N GLU A 128 -7.60 -20.72 5.61
CA GLU A 128 -9.05 -20.74 5.81
C GLU A 128 -9.52 -19.57 6.70
N GLU A 129 -8.80 -19.27 7.78
CA GLU A 129 -9.06 -18.10 8.63
C GLU A 129 -8.93 -16.78 7.88
N ILE A 130 -7.86 -16.59 7.10
CA ILE A 130 -7.66 -15.38 6.29
C ILE A 130 -8.76 -15.27 5.25
N ALA A 131 -9.13 -16.37 4.60
CA ALA A 131 -10.22 -16.38 3.63
C ALA A 131 -11.56 -16.01 4.27
N ALA A 132 -11.86 -16.53 5.47
CA ALA A 132 -13.07 -16.19 6.21
C ALA A 132 -13.10 -14.71 6.63
N PHE A 133 -11.96 -14.17 7.11
CA PHE A 133 -11.82 -12.76 7.43
C PHE A 133 -12.09 -11.91 6.19
N LEU A 134 -11.40 -12.15 5.08
CA LEU A 134 -11.58 -11.41 3.83
C LEU A 134 -13.03 -11.51 3.30
N ALA A 135 -13.67 -12.67 3.43
CA ALA A 135 -15.07 -12.85 3.05
C ALA A 135 -16.05 -12.10 3.98
N ALA A 136 -15.70 -11.89 5.25
CA ALA A 136 -16.49 -11.09 6.18
C ALA A 136 -16.44 -9.60 5.85
N PHE A 137 -15.33 -9.10 5.28
CA PHE A 137 -15.22 -7.75 4.69
C PHE A 137 -15.91 -7.64 3.34
N LYS A 138 -17.15 -8.17 3.21
CA LYS A 138 -18.05 -7.89 2.07
C LYS A 138 -18.50 -6.42 2.03
N THR A 139 -17.58 -5.48 2.19
CA THR A 139 -17.58 -4.21 1.47
C THR A 139 -17.02 -4.51 0.09
N GLY A 140 -17.81 -5.16 -0.78
CA GLY A 140 -17.50 -5.10 -2.21
C GLY A 140 -17.37 -3.61 -2.54
N THR A 141 -16.22 -3.20 -3.08
CA THR A 141 -15.97 -1.78 -3.35
C THR A 141 -17.15 -1.27 -4.14
N ARG A 142 -17.95 -0.40 -3.52
CA ARG A 142 -19.20 -0.02 -4.15
C ARG A 142 -18.83 0.75 -5.40
N PRO A 143 -19.53 0.61 -6.52
CA PRO A 143 -19.19 1.37 -7.73
C PRO A 143 -19.11 2.88 -7.47
N ASP A 144 -19.91 3.40 -6.52
CA ASP A 144 -19.88 4.78 -6.05
C ASP A 144 -18.71 5.13 -5.12
N ASP A 145 -17.81 4.20 -4.81
CA ASP A 145 -16.55 4.47 -4.10
C ASP A 145 -15.34 4.55 -5.07
N LEU A 146 -15.54 4.27 -6.36
CA LEU A 146 -14.49 4.18 -7.36
C LEU A 146 -14.50 5.38 -8.30
N ASP A 147 -13.33 5.92 -8.57
CA ASP A 147 -13.11 6.85 -9.68
C ASP A 147 -12.43 6.12 -10.84
N THR A 148 -12.76 6.54 -12.06
CA THR A 148 -12.15 6.01 -13.28
C THR A 148 -10.88 6.79 -13.60
N TRP A 149 -9.83 6.06 -13.97
CA TRP A 149 -8.52 6.56 -14.34
C TRP A 149 -8.20 6.13 -15.77
N ARG A 150 -7.80 7.08 -16.58
CA ARG A 150 -7.23 6.84 -17.90
C ARG A 150 -5.71 6.73 -17.77
N LEU A 151 -5.16 5.60 -18.21
CA LEU A 151 -3.74 5.30 -18.11
C LEU A 151 -3.15 5.18 -19.51
N THR A 152 -2.13 5.98 -19.83
CA THR A 152 -1.31 5.82 -21.03
C THR A 152 -0.12 4.93 -20.69
N LEU A 153 0.07 3.85 -21.44
CA LEU A 153 1.08 2.84 -21.17
C LEU A 153 2.36 3.07 -21.98
N THR A 154 3.43 2.33 -21.66
CA THR A 154 4.71 2.34 -22.40
C THR A 154 4.58 1.95 -23.88
N CYS A 155 3.58 1.12 -24.21
CA CYS A 155 3.18 0.76 -25.56
C CYS A 155 2.24 1.79 -26.22
N ASP A 156 2.03 2.96 -25.59
CA ASP A 156 1.16 4.05 -26.02
C ASP A 156 -0.35 3.72 -26.09
N HIS A 157 -0.76 2.47 -25.84
CA HIS A 157 -2.17 2.11 -25.62
C HIS A 157 -2.73 2.80 -24.37
N ILE A 158 -4.03 3.04 -24.40
CA ILE A 158 -4.76 3.70 -23.32
C ILE A 158 -5.73 2.69 -22.70
N VAL A 159 -5.68 2.55 -21.39
CA VAL A 159 -6.59 1.68 -20.64
C VAL A 159 -7.31 2.46 -19.57
N GLU A 160 -8.56 2.08 -19.30
CA GLU A 160 -9.33 2.61 -18.19
C GLU A 160 -9.27 1.63 -17.01
N LYS A 161 -9.03 2.15 -15.82
CA LYS A 161 -9.00 1.40 -14.57
C LYS A 161 -9.74 2.15 -13.48
N THR A 162 -10.21 1.44 -12.49
CA THR A 162 -10.92 2.03 -11.35
C THR A 162 -10.06 1.96 -10.09
N GLN A 163 -10.06 3.02 -9.29
CA GLN A 163 -9.42 3.05 -7.98
C GLN A 163 -10.29 3.84 -7.01
N HIS A 164 -10.22 3.49 -5.71
CA HIS A 164 -10.99 4.17 -4.68
C HIS A 164 -10.79 5.68 -4.72
N HIS A 165 -11.87 6.44 -4.57
CA HIS A 165 -11.91 7.88 -4.79
C HIS A 165 -11.00 8.68 -3.86
N SER A 166 -10.63 8.11 -2.70
CA SER A 166 -9.68 8.70 -1.74
C SER A 166 -8.26 8.81 -2.28
N ASN A 167 -7.95 8.16 -3.41
CA ASN A 167 -6.66 8.28 -4.07
C ASN A 167 -6.68 9.52 -4.97
N ASP A 168 -5.69 10.39 -4.77
CA ASP A 168 -5.41 11.59 -5.55
C ASP A 168 -4.46 11.32 -6.73
N HIS A 169 -3.82 10.15 -6.75
CA HIS A 169 -2.97 9.66 -7.82
C HIS A 169 -3.15 8.16 -8.02
N TRP A 170 -2.86 7.68 -9.23
CA TRP A 170 -2.81 6.25 -9.52
C TRP A 170 -1.56 5.62 -8.90
N SER A 171 -1.73 4.61 -8.05
CA SER A 171 -0.63 4.05 -7.24
C SER A 171 0.09 2.85 -7.88
N ILE A 172 -0.45 2.27 -8.96
CA ILE A 172 0.11 1.05 -9.56
C ILE A 172 0.99 1.40 -10.76
N ALA A 173 2.29 1.11 -10.68
CA ALA A 173 3.26 1.49 -11.71
C ALA A 173 3.16 0.68 -13.03
N VAL A 174 2.55 -0.50 -12.99
CA VAL A 174 2.39 -1.40 -14.15
C VAL A 174 0.97 -1.96 -14.22
N VAL A 175 0.46 -2.21 -15.41
CA VAL A 175 -0.84 -2.86 -15.62
C VAL A 175 -0.80 -3.78 -16.83
N GLY A 176 -1.68 -4.78 -16.88
CA GLY A 176 -1.87 -5.58 -18.09
C GLY A 176 -2.53 -4.74 -19.19
N CYS A 177 -1.92 -4.71 -20.36
CA CYS A 177 -2.50 -4.11 -21.57
C CYS A 177 -3.31 -5.18 -22.32
N PRO A 178 -4.61 -4.97 -22.58
CA PRO A 178 -5.45 -5.94 -23.28
C PRO A 178 -5.11 -6.05 -24.77
N GLU A 179 -4.56 -4.99 -25.38
CA GLU A 179 -4.25 -4.97 -26.81
C GLU A 179 -2.96 -5.75 -27.16
N CYS A 180 -1.97 -5.73 -26.27
CA CYS A 180 -0.70 -6.45 -26.50
C CYS A 180 -0.48 -7.63 -25.54
N GLU A 181 -1.46 -7.93 -24.68
CA GLU A 181 -1.47 -9.04 -23.71
C GLU A 181 -0.21 -9.13 -22.83
N GLN A 182 0.36 -7.97 -22.50
CA GLN A 182 1.61 -7.87 -21.74
C GLN A 182 1.45 -6.90 -20.58
N THR A 183 2.23 -7.13 -19.53
CA THR A 183 2.43 -6.15 -18.46
C THR A 183 3.18 -4.94 -19.02
N ARG A 184 2.62 -3.76 -18.85
CA ARG A 184 3.17 -2.49 -19.34
C ARG A 184 3.27 -1.45 -18.25
N GLY A 185 4.30 -0.63 -18.30
CA GLY A 185 4.47 0.51 -17.39
C GLY A 185 3.44 1.61 -17.64
N VAL A 186 2.99 2.27 -16.58
CA VAL A 186 2.10 3.44 -16.64
C VAL A 186 2.94 4.71 -16.82
N VAL A 187 2.80 5.39 -17.96
CA VAL A 187 3.55 6.61 -18.29
C VAL A 187 2.80 7.86 -17.82
N VAL A 188 1.49 7.88 -18.02
CA VAL A 188 0.60 8.98 -17.63
C VAL A 188 -0.66 8.39 -17.01
N SER A 189 -1.12 9.00 -15.92
CA SER A 189 -2.39 8.69 -15.27
C SER A 189 -3.22 9.96 -15.16
N GLU A 190 -4.44 9.92 -15.66
CA GLU A 190 -5.41 11.01 -15.59
C GLU A 190 -6.67 10.51 -14.87
N LYS A 191 -7.05 11.19 -13.80
CA LYS A 191 -8.32 10.92 -13.11
C LYS A 191 -9.45 11.50 -13.95
N LEU A 192 -10.35 10.65 -14.42
CA LEU A 192 -11.52 11.09 -15.15
C LEU A 192 -12.54 11.72 -14.19
N PRO A 193 -13.38 12.65 -14.67
CA PRO A 193 -14.47 13.18 -13.86
C PRO A 193 -15.35 12.05 -13.32
N PRO A 194 -15.87 12.18 -12.08
CA PRO A 194 -16.82 11.22 -11.53
C PRO A 194 -17.99 11.00 -12.48
N ASP A 195 -18.41 9.74 -12.61
CA ASP A 195 -19.60 9.38 -13.37
C ASP A 195 -20.88 9.90 -12.72
N THR A 196 -22.02 9.71 -13.38
CA THR A 196 -23.32 10.19 -12.88
C THR A 196 -23.69 9.54 -11.55
N ALA A 197 -23.46 8.23 -11.41
CA ALA A 197 -23.78 7.48 -10.19
C ALA A 197 -22.98 8.00 -8.99
N ARG A 198 -21.69 8.27 -9.16
CA ARG A 198 -20.80 8.84 -8.14
C ARG A 198 -21.19 10.26 -7.77
N ARG A 199 -21.54 11.10 -8.74
CA ARG A 199 -22.04 12.46 -8.48
C ARG A 199 -23.32 12.45 -7.66
N GLU A 200 -24.24 11.55 -7.97
CA GLU A 200 -25.48 11.39 -7.21
C GLU A 200 -25.22 10.88 -5.80
N ALA A 201 -24.34 9.89 -5.64
CA ALA A 201 -23.93 9.39 -4.33
C ALA A 201 -23.27 10.48 -3.49
N GLU A 202 -22.39 11.30 -4.09
CA GLU A 202 -21.76 12.43 -3.41
C GLU A 202 -22.77 13.49 -3.00
N LYS A 203 -23.71 13.81 -3.89
CA LYS A 203 -24.79 14.75 -3.58
C LYS A 203 -25.64 14.26 -2.40
N ARG A 204 -25.96 12.96 -2.35
CA ARG A 204 -26.66 12.36 -1.21
C ARG A 204 -25.82 12.49 0.08
N ARG A 205 -24.55 12.09 0.04
CA ARG A 205 -23.62 12.19 1.18
C ARG A 205 -23.54 13.61 1.75
N VAL A 206 -23.30 14.61 0.89
CA VAL A 206 -23.19 16.01 1.30
C VAL A 206 -24.52 16.55 1.83
N THR A 207 -25.65 16.13 1.25
CA THR A 207 -26.98 16.53 1.74
C THR A 207 -27.22 15.98 3.16
N ASP A 208 -26.87 14.73 3.41
CA ASP A 208 -27.02 14.09 4.72
C ASP A 208 -26.08 14.71 5.77
N GLU A 209 -24.83 15.01 5.39
CA GLU A 209 -23.87 15.70 6.26
C GLU A 209 -24.34 17.12 6.59
N LEU A 210 -24.89 17.85 5.61
CA LEU A 210 -25.47 19.18 5.83
C LEU A 210 -26.66 19.11 6.79
N ALA A 211 -27.54 18.11 6.63
CA ALA A 211 -28.68 17.92 7.52
C ALA A 211 -28.22 17.66 8.97
N LYS A 212 -27.23 16.77 9.16
CA LYS A 212 -26.63 16.50 10.48
C LYS A 212 -25.98 17.74 11.09
N ALA A 213 -25.22 18.49 10.28
CA ALA A 213 -24.55 19.71 10.72
C ALA A 213 -25.55 20.78 11.15
N ARG A 214 -26.68 20.92 10.44
CA ARG A 214 -27.77 21.84 10.81
C ARG A 214 -28.41 21.47 12.15
N ILE A 215 -28.72 20.19 12.34
CA ILE A 215 -29.28 19.70 13.62
C ILE A 215 -28.32 19.98 14.78
N GLU A 216 -27.02 19.73 14.59
CA GLU A 216 -26.02 20.00 15.62
C GLU A 216 -25.87 21.51 15.90
N TYR A 217 -25.87 22.34 14.85
CA TYR A 217 -25.84 23.78 14.98
C TYR A 217 -27.03 24.31 15.80
N GLU A 218 -28.26 23.88 15.49
CA GLU A 218 -29.46 24.27 16.24
C GLU A 218 -29.37 23.83 17.71
N ARG A 219 -28.83 22.63 17.98
CA ARG A 219 -28.62 22.13 19.33
C ARG A 219 -27.64 23.02 20.11
N LEU A 220 -26.55 23.43 19.47
CA LEU A 220 -25.54 24.32 20.08
C LEU A 220 -26.10 25.73 20.30
N GLN A 221 -26.88 26.25 19.36
CA GLN A 221 -27.54 27.56 19.48
C GLN A 221 -28.49 27.59 20.67
N LYS A 222 -29.35 26.57 20.83
CA LYS A 222 -30.25 26.45 22.00
C LYS A 222 -29.49 26.42 23.33
N LYS A 223 -28.33 25.74 23.38
CA LYS A 223 -27.47 25.72 24.57
C LYS A 223 -26.85 27.10 24.85
N ALA A 224 -26.37 27.79 23.82
CA ALA A 224 -25.83 29.14 23.94
C ALA A 224 -26.88 30.13 24.47
N ASP A 225 -28.10 30.07 23.93
CA ASP A 225 -29.21 30.92 24.39
C ASP A 225 -29.58 30.65 25.86
N ALA A 226 -29.58 29.37 26.28
CA ALA A 226 -29.82 29.01 27.67
C ALA A 226 -28.72 29.52 28.61
N ALA A 227 -27.45 29.41 28.20
CA ALA A 227 -26.32 29.95 28.95
C ALA A 227 -26.39 31.48 29.05
N ARG A 228 -26.78 32.17 27.96
CA ARG A 228 -26.96 33.62 27.93
C ARG A 228 -28.06 34.08 28.89
N ARG A 229 -29.22 33.41 28.89
CA ARG A 229 -30.30 33.70 29.84
C ARG A 229 -29.85 33.53 31.29
N ARG A 230 -29.04 32.50 31.57
CA ARG A 230 -28.48 32.27 32.91
C ARG A 230 -27.50 33.37 33.32
N ALA A 231 -26.63 33.82 32.40
CA ALA A 231 -25.70 34.93 32.67
C ALA A 231 -26.46 36.23 33.02
N LEU A 232 -27.44 36.61 32.21
CA LEU A 232 -28.29 37.78 32.47
C LEU A 232 -29.02 37.68 33.82
N SER A 233 -29.57 36.50 34.14
CA SER A 233 -30.22 36.28 35.44
C SER A 233 -29.26 36.42 36.62
N LEU A 234 -27.99 36.06 36.47
CA LEU A 234 -26.97 36.21 37.51
C LEU A 234 -26.49 37.67 37.63
N GLU A 235 -26.38 38.38 36.51
CA GLU A 235 -26.11 39.82 36.49
C GLU A 235 -27.19 40.60 37.24
N ASP A 236 -28.47 40.35 36.93
CA ASP A 236 -29.60 40.99 37.63
C ASP A 236 -29.55 40.75 39.15
N GLN A 237 -29.28 39.51 39.57
CA GLN A 237 -29.11 39.15 40.98
C GLN A 237 -27.95 39.90 41.65
N LEU A 238 -26.83 40.08 40.94
CA LEU A 238 -25.68 40.85 41.44
C LEU A 238 -26.03 42.34 41.59
N THR A 239 -26.73 42.94 40.64
CA THR A 239 -27.17 44.34 40.75
C THR A 239 -28.20 44.58 41.86
N GLY A 240 -29.07 43.61 42.16
CA GLY A 240 -30.05 43.70 43.24
C GLY A 240 -29.50 43.47 44.65
N LEU A 241 -28.23 43.10 44.79
CA LEU A 241 -27.54 42.90 46.07
C LEU A 241 -26.73 44.13 46.53
N ASN A 242 -26.63 45.17 45.69
CA ASN A 242 -26.05 46.48 46.02
C ASN A 242 -27.14 47.50 46.32
#